data_AF-A0A524QD90-F1
#
_entry.id   AF-A0A524QD90-F1
#
_cell.length_a   1.000
_cell.length_b   1.000
_cell.length_c   1.000
_cell.angle_alpha   90.00
_cell.angle_beta   90.00
_cell.angle_gamma   90.00
#
_symmetry.space_group_name_H-M   'P 1'
#
loop_
_entity.id
_entity.type
_entity.pdbx_description
1 polymer ?
#
loop_
_entity_poly.entity_id
_entity_poly.type
_entity_poly.pdbx_seq_one_letter_code
_entity_poly.pdbx_strand_id
1 'polypeptide(L)'
;MRHKRKLYNFILISLVIIPFAINAGCKKQPKCGCDGDALDSLAQAHVLVYYDAEKKSAQCTGVNDPYSIFYFCNPSAVMGELTKYEQGGEVLLSGSFFYECNYLMSSSNSYYPSLYRIYQIE
;
A
#
# COMPACT_ATOMS: atom_id res chain seq x y z
N MET A 1 -55.00 -4.74 -18.06
CA MET A 1 -53.77 -5.32 -17.46
C MET A 1 -52.47 -4.61 -17.91
N ARG A 2 -52.41 -3.27 -17.97
CA ARG A 2 -51.21 -2.53 -18.46
C ARG A 2 -50.52 -1.65 -17.41
N HIS A 3 -51.19 -1.34 -16.29
CA HIS A 3 -50.65 -0.46 -15.26
C HIS A 3 -49.73 -1.15 -14.23
N LYS A 4 -49.88 -2.46 -14.02
CA LYS A 4 -49.08 -3.20 -13.02
C LYS A 4 -47.63 -3.49 -13.45
N ARG A 5 -47.33 -3.46 -14.76
CA ARG A 5 -45.97 -3.68 -15.30
C ARG A 5 -45.02 -2.50 -15.06
N LYS A 6 -45.54 -1.26 -15.08
CA LYS A 6 -44.70 -0.06 -14.88
C LYS A 6 -44.27 0.12 -13.41
N LEU A 7 -45.05 -0.37 -12.46
CA LEU A 7 -44.72 -0.32 -11.03
C LEU A 7 -43.61 -1.33 -10.66
N TYR A 8 -43.64 -2.52 -11.26
CA TYR A 8 -42.65 -3.57 -11.00
C TYR A 8 -41.24 -3.18 -11.49
N ASN A 9 -41.13 -2.49 -12.62
CA ASN A 9 -39.85 -2.00 -13.13
C ASN A 9 -39.26 -0.89 -12.26
N PHE A 10 -40.07 -0.01 -11.66
CA PHE A 10 -39.57 1.02 -10.74
C PHE A 10 -39.05 0.43 -9.43
N ILE A 11 -39.72 -0.61 -8.91
CA ILE A 11 -39.30 -1.32 -7.69
C ILE A 11 -37.97 -2.07 -7.93
N LEU A 12 -37.83 -2.74 -9.08
CA LEU A 12 -36.59 -3.44 -9.45
C LEU A 12 -35.40 -2.49 -9.63
N ILE A 13 -35.61 -1.31 -10.22
CA ILE A 13 -34.54 -0.31 -10.38
C ILE A 13 -34.12 0.28 -9.03
N SER A 14 -35.07 0.50 -8.10
CA SER A 14 -34.73 0.98 -6.75
C SER A 14 -33.95 -0.06 -5.91
N LEU A 15 -34.15 -1.36 -6.13
CA LEU A 15 -33.45 -2.40 -5.38
C LEU A 15 -31.97 -2.56 -5.77
N VAL A 16 -31.61 -2.14 -6.99
CA VAL A 16 -30.24 -2.31 -7.54
C VAL A 16 -29.36 -1.10 -7.27
N ILE A 17 -29.92 0.08 -7.02
CA ILE A 17 -29.15 1.32 -6.80
C ILE A 17 -28.83 1.53 -5.31
N ILE A 18 -29.62 0.97 -4.38
CA ILE A 18 -29.45 1.19 -2.95
C ILE A 18 -28.18 0.54 -2.33
N PRO A 19 -27.63 -0.60 -2.78
CA PRO A 19 -26.44 -1.14 -2.11
C PRO A 19 -25.16 -0.35 -2.45
N PHE A 20 -25.18 0.61 -3.38
CA PHE A 20 -23.99 1.39 -3.70
C PHE A 20 -23.76 2.58 -2.73
N ALA A 21 -24.78 2.99 -1.98
CA ALA A 21 -24.68 4.13 -1.07
C ALA A 21 -24.16 3.77 0.34
N ILE A 22 -24.02 2.48 0.67
CA ILE A 22 -23.60 2.02 2.02
C ILE A 22 -22.08 1.88 2.18
N ASN A 23 -21.27 2.19 1.17
CA ASN A 23 -19.80 2.20 1.27
C ASN A 23 -19.21 3.53 1.76
N ALA A 24 -20.01 4.41 2.36
CA ALA A 24 -19.53 5.63 3.03
C ALA A 24 -18.82 5.37 4.38
N GLY A 25 -18.49 4.12 4.69
CA GLY A 25 -17.78 3.70 5.90
C GLY A 25 -16.39 3.09 5.66
N CYS A 26 -15.93 2.97 4.41
CA CYS A 26 -14.54 2.58 4.16
C CYS A 26 -13.66 3.78 4.51
N LYS A 27 -13.24 3.84 5.78
CA LYS A 27 -12.24 4.79 6.29
C LYS A 27 -11.06 4.68 5.33
N LYS A 28 -10.94 5.63 4.38
CA LYS A 28 -9.90 5.61 3.35
C LYS A 28 -8.59 5.42 4.09
N GLN A 29 -7.98 4.25 3.96
CA GLN A 29 -6.61 4.09 4.41
C GLN A 29 -5.81 5.15 3.66
N PRO A 30 -4.90 5.88 4.33
CA PRO A 30 -4.01 6.77 3.62
C PRO A 30 -3.39 5.98 2.47
N LYS A 31 -3.49 6.50 1.24
CA LYS A 31 -2.90 5.84 0.08
C LYS A 31 -1.41 5.66 0.36
N CYS A 32 -0.88 4.51 -0.03
CA CYS A 32 0.55 4.25 0.06
C CYS A 32 1.31 5.23 -0.83
N GLY A 33 2.41 5.80 -0.32
CA GLY A 33 3.26 6.74 -1.05
C GLY A 33 2.72 8.14 -1.26
N CYS A 34 3.51 8.94 -1.99
CA CYS A 34 3.17 10.28 -2.41
C CYS A 34 2.26 10.25 -3.65
N ASP A 35 1.13 10.97 -3.60
CA ASP A 35 0.09 11.06 -4.65
C ASP A 35 -0.62 9.74 -5.06
N GLY A 36 -0.13 8.59 -4.59
CA GLY A 36 -0.85 7.32 -4.62
C GLY A 36 -0.78 6.53 -5.93
N ASP A 37 0.05 6.96 -6.89
CA ASP A 37 0.35 6.18 -8.10
C ASP A 37 1.63 5.36 -7.88
N ALA A 38 1.52 4.05 -8.15
CA ALA A 38 2.65 3.14 -8.04
C ALA A 38 3.72 3.50 -9.08
N LEU A 39 4.99 3.50 -8.66
CA LEU A 39 6.12 3.70 -9.57
C LEU A 39 6.35 2.44 -10.40
N ASP A 40 6.36 1.29 -9.72
CA ASP A 40 6.48 -0.05 -10.29
C ASP A 40 6.10 -1.08 -9.20
N SER A 41 6.49 -2.34 -9.37
CA SER A 41 6.26 -3.42 -8.43
C SER A 41 7.50 -4.30 -8.25
N LEU A 42 7.66 -4.84 -7.04
CA LEU A 42 8.53 -5.97 -6.78
C LEU A 42 7.78 -7.25 -7.12
N ALA A 43 8.45 -8.16 -7.84
CA ALA A 43 7.93 -9.48 -8.17
C ALA A 43 8.89 -10.55 -7.65
N GLN A 44 8.54 -11.16 -6.51
CA GLN A 44 9.38 -12.15 -5.82
C GLN A 44 10.83 -11.67 -5.64
N ALA A 45 10.99 -10.40 -5.23
CA ALA A 45 12.30 -9.83 -5.01
C ALA A 45 12.89 -10.37 -3.70
N HIS A 46 14.17 -10.76 -3.74
CA HIS A 46 14.92 -11.11 -2.54
C HIS A 46 15.25 -9.84 -1.77
N VAL A 47 14.76 -9.75 -0.54
CA VAL A 47 14.93 -8.57 0.33
C VAL A 47 15.33 -8.99 1.74
N LEU A 48 16.10 -8.13 2.40
CA LEU A 48 16.39 -8.25 3.83
C LEU A 48 15.36 -7.45 4.61
N VAL A 49 14.66 -8.09 5.54
CA VAL A 49 13.58 -7.48 6.32
C VAL A 49 14.05 -7.04 7.71
N TYR A 50 13.60 -5.87 8.14
CA TYR A 50 13.82 -5.34 9.49
C TYR A 50 12.50 -4.81 10.03
N TYR A 51 12.19 -5.09 11.29
CA TYR A 51 10.92 -4.70 11.90
C TYR A 51 11.05 -4.34 13.37
N ASP A 52 10.14 -3.50 13.85
CA ASP A 52 9.95 -3.16 15.25
C ASP A 52 8.49 -3.47 15.59
N ALA A 53 8.28 -4.57 16.32
CA ALA A 53 6.95 -5.05 16.68
C ALA A 53 6.23 -4.11 17.68
N GLU A 54 6.98 -3.41 18.52
CA GLU A 54 6.43 -2.47 19.51
C GLU A 54 5.97 -1.19 18.83
N LYS A 55 6.82 -0.61 17.97
CA LYS A 55 6.50 0.60 17.20
C LYS A 55 5.61 0.33 15.99
N LYS A 56 5.38 -0.94 15.68
CA LYS A 56 4.64 -1.40 14.49
C LYS A 56 5.20 -0.77 13.22
N SER A 57 6.53 -0.83 13.04
CA SER A 57 7.19 -0.35 11.83
C SER A 57 8.00 -1.48 11.18
N ALA A 58 8.12 -1.46 9.87
CA ALA A 58 8.92 -2.41 9.13
C ALA A 58 9.50 -1.77 7.87
N GLN A 59 10.68 -2.25 7.47
CA GLN A 59 11.34 -1.87 6.24
C GLN A 59 12.07 -3.06 5.63
N CYS A 60 12.40 -2.96 4.35
CA CYS A 60 13.29 -3.90 3.71
C CYS A 60 14.21 -3.22 2.70
N THR A 61 15.31 -3.90 2.39
CA THR A 61 16.27 -3.48 1.35
C THR A 61 16.50 -4.64 0.39
N GLY A 62 16.61 -4.35 -0.90
CA GLY A 62 16.91 -5.36 -1.91
C GLY A 62 18.30 -5.95 -1.70
N VAL A 63 18.46 -7.26 -1.83
CA VAL A 63 19.78 -7.91 -1.72
C VAL A 63 20.73 -7.42 -2.83
N ASN A 64 20.19 -7.18 -4.03
CA ASN A 64 20.94 -6.69 -5.20
C ASN A 64 20.90 -5.15 -5.35
N ASP A 65 20.10 -4.46 -4.52
CA ASP A 65 19.99 -3.01 -4.50
C ASP A 65 19.90 -2.50 -3.05
N PRO A 66 21.04 -2.41 -2.36
CA PRO A 66 21.08 -1.95 -0.97
C PRO A 66 20.83 -0.45 -0.82
N TYR A 67 20.75 0.30 -1.93
CA TYR A 67 20.50 1.74 -1.91
C TYR A 67 19.01 2.09 -1.95
N SER A 68 18.15 1.11 -2.24
CA SER A 68 16.70 1.26 -2.20
C SER A 68 16.14 0.71 -0.89
N ILE A 69 15.55 1.60 -0.10
CA ILE A 69 14.89 1.28 1.17
C ILE A 69 13.39 1.34 0.95
N PHE A 70 12.67 0.27 1.30
CA PHE A 70 11.22 0.18 1.17
C PHE A 70 10.59 0.09 2.56
N TYR A 71 9.80 1.09 2.93
CA TYR A 71 9.00 1.07 4.15
C TYR A 71 7.63 0.46 3.88
N PHE A 72 7.17 -0.44 4.75
CA PHE A 72 5.83 -1.00 4.59
C PHE A 72 4.78 0.08 4.85
N CYS A 73 3.74 0.15 4.01
CA CYS A 73 2.63 1.08 4.19
C CYS A 73 1.69 0.69 5.34
N ASN A 74 1.50 -0.60 5.56
CA ASN A 74 0.74 -1.13 6.69
C ASN A 74 1.51 -2.21 7.44
N PRO A 75 2.60 -1.85 8.13
CA PRO A 75 3.43 -2.79 8.88
C PRO A 75 2.62 -3.57 9.93
N SER A 76 1.57 -2.98 10.48
CA SER A 76 0.68 -3.66 11.45
C SER A 76 -0.03 -4.89 10.86
N ALA A 77 -0.42 -4.84 9.59
CA ALA A 77 -1.11 -5.95 8.92
C ALA A 77 -0.18 -7.14 8.65
N VAL A 78 1.10 -6.88 8.40
CA VAL A 78 2.10 -7.90 8.08
C VAL A 78 2.97 -8.32 9.26
N MET A 79 2.90 -7.61 10.40
CA MET A 79 3.77 -7.85 11.56
C MET A 79 3.72 -9.28 12.09
N GLY A 80 2.54 -9.91 12.06
CA GLY A 80 2.37 -11.30 12.49
C GLY A 80 3.16 -12.30 11.63
N GLU A 81 3.39 -12.00 10.36
CA GLU A 81 4.24 -12.79 9.48
C GLU A 81 5.71 -12.38 9.62
N LEU A 82 6.00 -11.08 9.63
CA LEU A 82 7.38 -10.57 9.74
C LEU A 82 8.09 -11.07 10.99
N THR A 83 7.38 -11.17 12.11
CA THR A 83 7.93 -11.64 13.40
C THR A 83 8.32 -13.12 13.42
N LYS A 84 7.99 -13.89 12.37
CA LYS A 84 8.43 -15.28 12.20
C LYS A 84 9.84 -15.38 11.59
N TYR A 85 10.34 -14.29 11.01
CA TYR A 85 11.66 -14.23 10.38
C TYR A 85 12.66 -13.57 11.33
N GLU A 86 13.94 -13.88 11.18
CA GLU A 86 14.99 -13.20 11.93
C GLU A 86 15.18 -11.75 11.43
N GLN A 87 15.65 -10.86 12.29
CA GLN A 87 16.01 -9.49 11.91
C GLN A 87 17.14 -9.50 10.88
N GLY A 88 16.93 -8.89 9.72
CA GLY A 88 17.84 -8.96 8.58
C GLY A 88 17.77 -10.27 7.80
N GLY A 89 16.78 -11.13 8.08
CA GLY A 89 16.54 -12.35 7.33
C GLY A 89 16.09 -12.05 5.89
N GLU A 90 16.51 -12.91 4.97
CA GLU A 90 16.14 -12.81 3.56
C GLU A 90 14.76 -13.44 3.30
N VAL A 91 13.90 -12.70 2.62
CA VAL A 91 12.55 -13.13 2.23
C VAL A 91 12.25 -12.75 0.78
N LEU A 92 11.27 -13.42 0.19
CA LEU A 92 10.71 -13.04 -1.10
C LEU A 92 9.56 -12.06 -0.88
N LEU A 93 9.69 -10.86 -1.43
CA LEU A 93 8.67 -9.81 -1.32
C LEU A 93 8.09 -9.48 -2.69
N SER A 94 6.77 -9.35 -2.74
CA SER A 94 6.05 -8.81 -3.91
C SER A 94 5.13 -7.72 -3.44
N GLY A 95 5.02 -6.64 -4.20
CA GLY A 95 4.21 -5.49 -3.83
C GLY A 95 4.46 -4.30 -4.74
N SER A 96 3.48 -3.43 -4.86
CA SER A 96 3.63 -2.17 -5.58
C SER A 96 4.39 -1.17 -4.70
N PHE A 97 5.35 -0.46 -5.27
CA PHE A 97 6.11 0.54 -4.52
C PHE A 97 5.93 1.94 -5.06
N PHE A 98 6.08 2.90 -4.16
CA PHE A 98 5.76 4.31 -4.34
C PHE A 98 6.88 5.16 -3.76
N TYR A 99 7.03 6.42 -4.18
CA TYR A 99 7.95 7.32 -3.47
C TYR A 99 7.45 7.59 -2.05
N GLU A 100 8.36 7.57 -1.09
CA GLU A 100 8.08 8.07 0.25
C GLU A 100 7.95 9.60 0.21
N CYS A 101 6.90 10.14 0.83
CA CYS A 101 6.53 11.55 0.70
C CYS A 101 7.62 12.52 1.18
N ASN A 102 8.23 12.22 2.34
CA ASN A 102 9.25 13.10 2.90
C ASN A 102 10.53 13.07 2.05
N TYR A 103 10.89 11.91 1.52
CA TYR A 103 11.98 11.73 0.58
C TYR A 103 11.74 12.52 -0.70
N LEU A 104 10.55 12.43 -1.30
CA LEU A 104 10.24 13.15 -2.54
C LEU A 104 10.32 14.68 -2.32
N MET A 105 9.74 15.16 -1.22
CA MET A 105 9.81 16.57 -0.83
C MET A 105 11.24 17.06 -0.58
N SER A 106 12.05 16.25 0.09
CA SER A 106 13.43 16.62 0.46
C SER A 106 14.39 16.54 -0.72
N SER A 107 14.28 15.50 -1.54
CA SER A 107 15.10 15.30 -2.74
C SER A 107 14.88 16.40 -3.77
N SER A 108 13.65 16.90 -3.90
CA SER A 108 13.32 18.03 -4.78
C SER A 108 13.95 19.36 -4.36
N ASN A 109 14.38 19.48 -3.09
CA ASN A 109 14.91 20.71 -2.50
C ASN A 109 16.39 20.60 -2.07
N SER A 110 17.06 19.47 -2.35
CA SER A 110 18.44 19.24 -1.89
C SER A 110 19.48 19.63 -2.95
N TYR A 111 20.51 20.37 -2.53
CA TYR A 111 21.69 20.67 -3.35
C TYR A 111 22.65 19.46 -3.45
N TYR A 112 22.57 18.52 -2.50
CA TYR A 112 23.35 17.29 -2.50
C TYR A 112 22.40 16.08 -2.56
N PRO A 113 22.32 15.37 -3.70
CA PRO A 113 21.44 14.22 -3.82
C PRO A 113 21.93 13.08 -2.92
N SER A 114 20.99 12.49 -2.16
CA SER A 114 21.25 11.25 -1.43
C SER A 114 21.44 10.10 -2.42
N LEU A 115 22.41 9.22 -2.14
CA LEU A 115 22.55 7.96 -2.88
C LEU A 115 21.40 7.00 -2.59
N TYR A 116 20.78 7.13 -1.41
CA TYR A 116 19.65 6.29 -1.02
C TYR A 116 18.36 6.79 -1.65
N ARG A 117 17.56 5.84 -2.14
CA ARG A 117 16.20 6.05 -2.59
C ARG A 117 15.26 5.44 -1.57
N ILE A 118 14.25 6.22 -1.18
CA ILE A 118 13.31 5.81 -0.15
C ILE A 118 11.93 5.68 -0.77
N TYR A 119 11.38 4.49 -0.60
CA TYR A 119 10.10 4.07 -1.14
C TYR A 119 9.19 3.61 -0.01
N GLN A 120 7.90 3.52 -0.32
CA GLN A 120 6.95 2.75 0.45
C GLN A 120 6.41 1.59 -0.38
N ILE A 121 6.05 0.48 0.26
CA ILE A 121 5.52 -0.72 -0.41
C ILE A 121 4.22 -1.21 0.25
N GLU A 122 3.29 -1.64 -0.60
CA GLU A 122 2.00 -2.26 -0.24
C GLU A 122 1.98 -3.75 -0.55
#